data_AF-A0A852EP77-F1
#
_entry.id   AF-A0A852EP77-F1
#
_cell.length_a   1.000
_cell.length_b   1.000
_cell.length_c   1.000
_cell.angle_alpha   90.00
_cell.angle_beta   90.00
_cell.angle_gamma   90.00
#
_symmetry.space_group_name_H-M   'P 1'
#
loop_
_entity.id
_entity.type
_entity.pdbx_description
1 polymer ?
#
loop_
_entity_poly.entity_id
_entity_poly.type
_entity_poly.pdbx_seq_one_letter_code
_entity_poly.pdbx_strand_id
1 'polypeptide(L)'
;FHAMDTLQRNGYDLARAMATLVPQGGPVLCRDEMEEWSASEAMLFEEALEKYGKDFNDIRQDFLPWKSLASIVQFYYMWKTTDRYIQQVR
;
A
#
# COMPACT_ATOMS: atom_id res chain seq x y z
N PHE A 1 -9.96 -5.65 -4.04
CA PHE A 1 -10.80 -5.35 -5.22
C PHE A 1 -10.46 -6.20 -6.45
N HIS A 2 -9.18 -6.49 -6.69
CA HIS A 2 -8.72 -7.23 -7.86
C HIS A 2 -9.45 -8.56 -8.17
N ALA A 3 -9.79 -9.35 -7.15
CA ALA A 3 -10.52 -10.62 -7.34
C ALA A 3 -11.91 -10.43 -7.96
N MET A 4 -12.66 -9.41 -7.53
CA MET A 4 -14.00 -9.13 -8.05
C MET A 4 -13.96 -8.58 -9.48
N ASP A 5 -13.00 -7.71 -9.78
CA ASP A 5 -12.78 -7.21 -11.15
C ASP A 5 -12.40 -8.34 -12.11
N THR A 6 -11.62 -9.31 -11.62
CA THR A 6 -11.23 -10.49 -12.41
C THR A 6 -12.43 -11.36 -12.76
N LEU A 7 -13.35 -11.57 -11.82
CA LEU A 7 -14.61 -12.27 -12.09
C LEU A 7 -15.48 -11.52 -13.09
N GLN A 8 -15.69 -10.22 -12.88
CA GLN A 8 -16.50 -9.37 -13.75
C GLN A 8 -16.01 -9.40 -15.21
N ARG A 9 -14.70 -9.22 -15.40
CA ARG A 9 -14.07 -9.18 -16.74
C ARG A 9 -14.12 -10.52 -17.47
N ASN A 10 -14.23 -11.63 -16.73
CA ASN A 10 -14.35 -12.97 -17.29
C ASN A 10 -15.81 -13.44 -17.41
N GLY A 11 -16.79 -12.52 -17.29
CA GLY A 11 -18.21 -12.85 -17.40
C GLY A 11 -18.68 -13.82 -16.32
N TYR A 12 -18.05 -13.77 -15.14
CA TYR A 12 -18.27 -14.69 -14.01
C TYR A 12 -17.98 -16.17 -14.31
N ASP A 13 -17.24 -16.46 -15.39
CA ASP A 13 -16.68 -17.79 -15.62
C ASP A 13 -15.50 -18.02 -14.67
N LEU A 14 -15.70 -18.92 -13.70
CA LEU A 14 -14.74 -19.22 -12.67
C LEU A 14 -13.43 -19.81 -13.23
N ALA A 15 -13.53 -20.71 -14.22
CA ALA A 15 -12.36 -21.37 -14.79
C ALA A 15 -11.48 -20.37 -15.52
N ARG A 16 -12.10 -19.46 -16.29
CA ARG A 16 -11.38 -18.38 -16.99
C ARG A 16 -10.81 -17.34 -16.02
N ALA A 17 -11.56 -16.98 -14.99
CA ALA A 17 -11.08 -16.06 -13.95
C ALA A 17 -9.87 -16.63 -13.21
N MET A 18 -9.90 -17.92 -12.83
CA MET A 18 -8.78 -18.59 -12.17
C MET A 18 -7.53 -18.65 -13.06
N ALA A 19 -7.68 -18.95 -14.35
CA ALA A 19 -6.57 -18.95 -15.29
C ALA A 19 -5.91 -17.56 -15.43
N THR A 20 -6.68 -16.48 -15.20
CA THR A 20 -6.17 -15.11 -15.18
C THR A 20 -5.35 -14.79 -13.93
N LEU A 21 -5.67 -15.41 -12.79
CA LEU A 21 -4.95 -15.24 -11.52
C LEU A 21 -3.62 -16.01 -11.48
N VAL A 22 -3.48 -17.05 -12.31
CA VAL A 22 -2.27 -17.90 -12.40
C VAL A 22 -1.81 -18.03 -13.86
N PRO A 23 -1.29 -16.95 -14.48
CA PRO A 23 -0.68 -17.02 -15.79
C PRO A 23 0.57 -17.91 -15.79
N GLN A 24 1.09 -18.23 -16.98
CA GLN A 24 2.26 -19.13 -17.14
C GLN A 24 3.53 -18.68 -16.38
N GLY A 25 3.62 -17.40 -16.00
CA GLY A 25 4.72 -16.84 -15.20
C GLY A 25 4.54 -16.94 -13.68
N GLY A 26 3.45 -17.53 -13.18
CA GLY A 26 3.14 -17.64 -11.76
C GLY A 26 1.96 -16.76 -11.31
N PRO A 27 1.55 -16.87 -10.04
CA PRO A 27 0.37 -16.18 -9.51
C PRO A 27 0.53 -14.65 -9.50
N VAL A 28 -0.57 -13.94 -9.73
CA VAL A 28 -0.63 -12.48 -9.61
C VAL A 28 -0.57 -12.09 -8.13
N LEU A 29 0.42 -11.29 -7.76
CA LEU A 29 0.52 -10.69 -6.43
C LEU A 29 -0.12 -9.31 -6.44
N CYS A 30 -1.15 -9.12 -5.62
CA CYS A 30 -1.76 -7.82 -5.38
C CYS A 30 -1.44 -7.42 -3.94
N ARG A 31 -0.45 -6.56 -3.76
CA ARG A 31 -0.07 -6.02 -2.47
C ARG A 31 -0.72 -4.64 -2.29
N ASP A 32 -1.07 -4.29 -1.07
CA ASP A 32 -1.45 -2.91 -0.75
C ASP A 32 -0.20 -2.09 -0.41
N GLU A 33 -0.36 -0.76 -0.30
CA GLU A 33 0.75 0.15 0.00
C GLU A 33 1.49 -0.23 1.30
N MET A 34 0.83 -0.82 2.29
CA MET A 34 1.52 -1.21 3.52
C MET A 34 2.45 -2.41 3.31
N GLU A 35 2.09 -3.34 2.42
CA GLU A 35 2.93 -4.49 2.03
C GLU A 35 3.98 -4.17 0.94
N GLU A 36 3.75 -3.14 0.13
CA GLU A 36 4.68 -2.72 -0.93
C GLU A 36 5.85 -1.88 -0.41
N TRP A 37 5.69 -1.24 0.75
CA TRP A 37 6.72 -0.39 1.31
C TRP A 37 7.84 -1.19 1.97
N SER A 38 9.08 -0.77 1.72
CA SER A 38 10.23 -1.38 2.38
C SER A 38 10.34 -0.95 3.84
N ALA A 39 11.08 -1.72 4.65
CA ALA A 39 11.33 -1.37 6.04
C ALA A 39 11.99 0.02 6.19
N SER A 40 12.91 0.38 5.28
CA SER A 40 13.56 1.70 5.30
C SER A 40 12.61 2.83 4.89
N GLU A 41 11.69 2.59 3.94
CA GLU A 41 10.67 3.58 3.58
C GLU A 41 9.69 3.84 4.73
N ALA A 42 9.29 2.79 5.46
CA ALA A 42 8.45 2.94 6.65
C ALA A 42 9.17 3.75 7.76
N MET A 43 10.47 3.49 7.97
CA MET A 43 11.29 4.26 8.91
C MET A 43 11.39 5.74 8.51
N LEU A 44 11.69 6.02 7.24
CA LEU A 44 11.74 7.41 6.71
C LEU A 44 10.41 8.12 6.89
N PHE A 45 9.29 7.44 6.68
CA PHE A 45 7.96 8.01 6.89
C PHE A 45 7.72 8.38 8.35
N GLU A 46 8.08 7.51 9.30
CA GLU A 46 7.91 7.79 10.72
C GLU A 46 8.74 8.99 11.19
N GLU A 47 10.01 9.06 10.77
CA GLU A 47 10.89 10.19 11.07
C GLU A 47 10.33 11.49 10.48
N ALA A 48 9.85 11.45 9.23
CA ALA A 48 9.25 12.60 8.57
C ALA A 48 7.93 13.01 9.24
N LEU A 49 7.11 12.06 9.68
CA LEU A 49 5.84 12.30 10.38
C LEU A 49 6.07 12.92 11.75
N GLU A 50 7.13 12.51 12.47
CA GLU A 50 7.54 13.13 13.73
C GLU A 50 8.04 14.57 13.53
N LYS A 51 8.80 14.82 12.45
CA LYS A 51 9.37 16.13 12.13
C LYS A 51 8.35 17.14 11.58
N TYR A 52 7.51 16.72 10.64
CA TYR A 52 6.62 17.60 9.86
C TYR A 52 5.14 17.41 10.19
N GLY A 53 4.80 16.49 11.09
CA GLY A 53 3.40 16.16 11.38
C GLY A 53 2.73 15.57 10.14
N LYS A 54 1.58 16.13 9.74
CA LYS A 54 0.79 15.62 8.60
C LYS A 54 0.98 16.44 7.32
N ASP A 55 2.07 17.20 7.22
CA ASP A 55 2.41 17.85 5.96
C ASP A 55 3.01 16.83 4.99
N PHE A 56 2.12 16.14 4.26
CA PHE A 56 2.54 15.09 3.32
C PHE A 56 3.29 15.63 2.11
N ASN A 57 3.20 16.93 1.80
CA ASN A 57 4.01 17.51 0.74
C ASN A 57 5.46 17.62 1.17
N ASP A 58 5.72 18.10 2.38
CA ASP A 58 7.08 18.21 2.93
C ASP A 58 7.68 16.83 3.21
N ILE A 59 6.89 15.88 3.74
CA ILE A 59 7.30 14.47 3.87
C ILE A 59 7.73 13.89 2.53
N ARG A 60 6.96 14.13 1.46
CA ARG A 60 7.31 13.67 0.11
C ARG A 60 8.57 14.36 -0.40
N GLN A 61 8.68 15.67 -0.29
CA GLN A 61 9.80 16.41 -0.88
C GLN A 61 11.14 16.05 -0.23
N ASP A 62 11.16 15.90 1.10
CA ASP A 62 12.41 15.77 1.84
C ASP A 62 12.80 14.32 2.14
N PHE A 63 11.82 13.42 2.36
CA PHE A 63 12.09 12.05 2.81
C PHE A 63 11.74 10.99 1.78
N LEU A 64 10.69 11.19 0.98
CA LEU A 64 10.17 10.17 0.06
C LEU A 64 9.87 10.75 -1.35
N PRO A 65 10.85 11.39 -2.03
CA PRO A 65 10.60 12.09 -3.29
C PRO A 65 10.21 11.16 -4.45
N TRP A 66 10.50 9.86 -4.33
CA TRP A 66 10.13 8.82 -5.30
C TRP A 66 8.73 8.25 -5.09
N LYS A 67 8.06 8.51 -3.95
CA LYS A 67 6.68 8.08 -3.73
C LYS A 67 5.71 9.16 -4.21
N SER A 68 4.55 8.72 -4.70
CA SER A 68 3.47 9.66 -5.01
C SER A 68 2.82 10.17 -3.72
N LEU A 69 2.27 11.38 -3.75
CA LEU A 69 1.53 11.92 -2.59
C LEU A 69 0.35 11.01 -2.20
N ALA A 70 -0.33 10.43 -3.19
CA ALA A 70 -1.44 9.50 -2.97
C ALA A 70 -0.99 8.23 -2.24
N SER A 71 0.14 7.64 -2.63
CA SER A 71 0.75 6.47 -1.98
C SER A 71 1.10 6.78 -0.52
N ILE A 72 1.71 7.94 -0.24
CA ILE A 72 2.06 8.36 1.13
C ILE A 72 0.81 8.51 2.00
N VAL A 73 -0.24 9.15 1.48
CA VAL A 73 -1.50 9.33 2.21
C VAL A 73 -2.18 7.98 2.46
N GLN A 74 -2.20 7.09 1.46
CA GLN A 74 -2.76 5.75 1.61
C GLN A 74 -1.98 4.94 2.66
N PHE A 75 -0.66 4.97 2.62
CA PHE A 75 0.20 4.34 3.61
C PHE A 75 -0.07 4.89 5.02
N TYR A 76 -0.21 6.21 5.20
CA TYR A 76 -0.54 6.82 6.49
C TYR A 76 -1.79 6.21 7.13
N TYR A 77 -2.88 6.07 6.37
CA TYR A 77 -4.13 5.54 6.90
C TYR A 77 -4.05 4.05 7.26
N MET A 78 -3.25 3.26 6.52
CA MET A 78 -2.98 1.86 6.89
C MET A 78 -2.03 1.77 8.09
N TRP A 79 -0.98 2.58 8.14
CA TRP A 79 -0.02 2.62 9.24
C TRP A 79 -0.69 2.96 10.58
N LYS A 80 -1.71 3.82 10.57
CA LYS A 80 -2.53 4.13 11.75
C LYS A 80 -3.29 2.95 12.35
N THR A 81 -3.46 1.85 11.62
CA THR A 81 -4.09 0.64 12.16
C THR A 81 -3.09 -0.35 12.75
N THR A 82 -1.79 -0.04 12.72
CA THR A 82 -0.75 -0.89 13.31
C THR A 82 -0.79 -0.86 14.82
N ASP A 83 -0.48 -2.00 15.46
CA ASP A 83 -0.34 -2.10 16.91
C ASP A 83 0.66 -1.06 17.46
N ARG A 84 1.75 -0.83 16.74
CA ARG A 84 2.78 0.15 17.13
C ARG A 84 2.21 1.56 17.26
N TYR A 85 1.39 2.01 16.31
CA TYR A 85 0.73 3.32 16.42
C TYR A 85 -0.26 3.34 17.58
N ILE A 86 -1.06 2.29 17.74
CA ILE A 86 -2.07 2.19 18.80
C ILE A 86 -1.42 2.25 20.19
N GLN A 87 -0.24 1.64 20.35
CA GLN A 87 0.53 1.69 21.60
C GLN A 87 1.08 3.09 21.92
N GLN A 88 1.42 3.90 20.93
CA GLN A 88 1.92 5.27 21.13
C GLN A 88 0.81 6.27 21.48
N VAL A 89 -0.44 5.98 21.11
CA VAL A 89 -1.59 6.87 21.34
C VAL A 89 -2.35 6.53 22.62
N ARG A 90 -2.09 5.38 23.25
CA ARG A 90 -2.62 5.00 24.57
C ARG A 90 -1.81 5.61 25.70
#